data_AF-A0A2N9FHL3-F1
#
_entry.id   AF-A0A2N9FHL3-F1
#
_cell.length_a   1.000
_cell.length_b   1.000
_cell.length_c   1.000
_cell.angle_alpha   90.00
_cell.angle_beta   90.00
_cell.angle_gamma   90.00
#
_symmetry.space_group_name_H-M   'P 1'
#
loop_
_entity.id
_entity.type
_entity.pdbx_description
1 polymer ?
#
loop_
_entity_poly.entity_id
_entity_poly.type
_entity_poly.pdbx_seq_one_letter_code
_entity_poly.pdbx_strand_id
1 'polypeptide(L)'
;MEKFSSDLKLIEMKQSDLNKAFETLNSEASSILSLTLQWKDLEEHFDSTRKSIETRFKELEEYEKEMGLKDKQLGSVQRELCEKETELGLVLEKIRLNKEQMVFMQKSMKQYFMDLESKKQELGLVERSLEECCNELRSKEMQLKMVKSSIDKYRDEVMVTGKEVELAKKELCGVQKLIEERTMELKLKARHVESIKILIEENSEELEVKEKQYDKIGRLINERTMELKVKEKEVESIDGCIKERSKEINSKKKILDLTEKKLKEAESKGERLDAIQRLHNEYCEDKSPSKSPPDALESKEKQLKFVQETANERLKELELGGKHLDSLKKSIEERSHNFEMRERQVEERAKELELKEKEVDSIQTSLKVAMKEKDLEGKTNTLPSQVKIEQPERTPASLRPSVTMDGRRLQLLLNKHLQRHEIVRAEVCTILQTSSDPSKLVLDAMHGFYPPHSREEDMVFDVNIIRRSCILLLEQLMKTLPVVEPQVREEAMKLAIEWKAKMKVADDNCLEVLGFLQLLATYGLSSGFNEDELCSLLATIDQYRQAPELCRTLGIIYKAPDNHSFSLSHTQTPN
;
A
#
# COMPACT_ATOMS: atom_id res chain seq x y z
N MET A 1 -3.65 166.48 147.51
CA MET A 1 -3.79 165.20 148.24
C MET A 1 -4.77 164.22 147.57
N GLU A 2 -5.51 164.57 146.51
CA GLU A 2 -6.43 163.63 145.83
C GLU A 2 -5.75 162.55 144.96
N LYS A 3 -4.51 162.77 144.49
CA LYS A 3 -3.83 161.85 143.55
C LYS A 3 -3.36 160.52 144.16
N PHE A 4 -3.15 160.45 145.48
CA PHE A 4 -2.67 159.21 146.12
C PHE A 4 -3.80 158.18 146.39
N SER A 5 -5.06 158.63 146.43
CA SER A 5 -6.21 157.74 146.66
C SER A 5 -6.62 156.96 145.41
N SER A 6 -6.42 157.53 144.22
CA SER A 6 -6.71 156.86 142.95
C SER A 6 -5.75 155.69 142.67
N ASP A 7 -4.48 155.85 143.01
CA ASP A 7 -3.45 154.88 142.65
C ASP A 7 -3.54 153.60 143.49
N LEU A 8 -3.98 153.70 144.75
CA LEU A 8 -4.17 152.54 145.63
C LEU A 8 -5.31 151.62 145.14
N LYS A 9 -6.43 152.21 144.71
CA LYS A 9 -7.57 151.44 144.16
C LYS A 9 -7.21 150.70 142.86
N LEU A 10 -6.32 151.27 142.03
CA LEU A 10 -5.92 150.63 140.78
C LEU A 10 -5.08 149.36 141.01
N ILE A 11 -4.24 149.36 142.05
CA ILE A 11 -3.39 148.22 142.40
C ILE A 11 -4.24 147.06 142.92
N GLU A 12 -5.19 147.33 143.81
CA GLU A 12 -6.11 146.29 144.32
C GLU A 12 -6.95 145.66 143.21
N MET A 13 -7.40 146.47 142.23
CA MET A 13 -8.13 145.96 141.07
C MET A 13 -7.27 145.00 140.23
N LYS A 14 -6.01 145.37 139.94
CA LYS A 14 -5.09 144.50 139.17
C LYS A 14 -4.75 143.19 139.88
N GLN A 15 -4.63 143.20 141.21
CA GLN A 15 -4.36 141.99 141.99
C GLN A 15 -5.57 141.03 141.96
N SER A 16 -6.78 141.57 142.04
CA SER A 16 -8.02 140.80 141.89
C SER A 16 -8.13 140.16 140.50
N ASP A 17 -7.82 140.91 139.44
CA ASP A 17 -7.87 140.42 138.07
C ASP A 17 -6.85 139.29 137.82
N LEU A 18 -5.64 139.40 138.38
CA LEU A 18 -4.62 138.36 138.25
C LEU A 18 -5.00 137.06 138.99
N ASN A 19 -5.58 137.17 140.20
CA ASN A 19 -6.06 136.00 140.93
C ASN A 19 -7.19 135.29 140.18
N LYS A 20 -8.12 136.04 139.57
CA LYS A 20 -9.16 135.45 138.71
C LYS A 20 -8.57 134.72 137.51
N ALA A 21 -7.56 135.29 136.86
CA ALA A 21 -6.89 134.64 135.74
C ALA A 21 -6.18 133.35 136.17
N PHE A 22 -5.52 133.34 137.33
CA PHE A 22 -4.85 132.16 137.88
C PHE A 22 -5.84 131.06 138.27
N GLU A 23 -6.95 131.39 138.93
CA GLU A 23 -7.98 130.41 139.25
C GLU A 23 -8.65 129.84 138.00
N THR A 24 -8.84 130.66 136.96
CA THR A 24 -9.35 130.20 135.66
C THR A 24 -8.39 129.20 135.03
N LEU A 25 -7.09 129.50 134.98
CA LEU A 25 -6.07 128.60 134.47
C LEU A 25 -5.99 127.30 135.28
N ASN A 26 -6.07 127.40 136.61
CA ASN A 26 -6.05 126.24 137.49
C ASN A 26 -7.32 125.38 137.33
N SER A 27 -8.47 126.00 137.04
CA SER A 27 -9.72 125.29 136.73
C SER A 27 -9.64 124.52 135.40
N GLU A 28 -8.89 125.04 134.44
CA GLU A 28 -8.72 124.43 133.11
C GLU A 28 -7.57 123.39 133.05
N ALA A 29 -6.68 123.36 134.05
CA ALA A 29 -5.57 122.41 134.11
C ALA A 29 -6.02 120.93 134.01
N SER A 30 -7.19 120.61 134.58
CA SER A 30 -7.81 119.28 134.47
C SER A 30 -8.19 118.91 133.03
N SER A 31 -8.64 119.89 132.22
CA SER A 31 -8.98 119.70 130.81
C SER A 31 -7.71 119.44 129.97
N ILE A 32 -6.63 120.16 130.26
CA ILE A 32 -5.32 119.98 129.59
C ILE A 32 -4.72 118.60 129.92
N LEU A 33 -4.80 118.16 131.17
CA LEU A 33 -4.36 116.82 131.58
C LEU A 33 -5.19 115.73 130.90
N SER A 34 -6.52 115.91 130.82
CA SER A 34 -7.42 115.02 130.08
C SER A 34 -7.05 114.94 128.60
N LEU A 35 -6.81 116.08 127.94
CA LEU A 35 -6.40 116.13 126.54
C LEU A 35 -5.04 115.46 126.31
N THR A 36 -4.09 115.63 127.24
CA THR A 36 -2.76 114.99 127.17
C THR A 36 -2.87 113.47 127.22
N LEU A 37 -3.76 112.95 128.07
CA LEU A 37 -4.04 111.51 128.14
C LEU A 37 -4.68 111.01 126.84
N GLN A 38 -5.70 111.71 126.33
CA GLN A 38 -6.35 111.37 125.05
C GLN A 38 -5.38 111.41 123.85
N TRP A 39 -4.46 112.37 123.84
CA TRP A 39 -3.43 112.44 122.80
C TRP A 39 -2.49 111.25 122.86
N LYS A 40 -2.10 110.83 124.06
CA LYS A 40 -1.26 109.65 124.25
C LYS A 40 -1.99 108.36 123.82
N ASP A 41 -3.26 108.21 124.17
CA ASP A 41 -4.08 107.09 123.71
C ASP A 41 -4.18 107.06 122.17
N LEU A 42 -4.31 108.23 121.54
CA LEU A 42 -4.36 108.37 120.09
C LEU A 42 -3.01 108.06 119.42
N GLU A 43 -1.89 108.48 120.02
CA GLU A 43 -0.54 108.17 119.56
C GLU A 43 -0.26 106.66 119.65
N GLU A 44 -0.62 106.02 120.76
CA GLU A 44 -0.54 104.57 120.91
C GLU A 44 -1.42 103.82 119.89
N HIS A 45 -2.63 104.32 119.61
CA HIS A 45 -3.50 103.75 118.58
C HIS A 45 -2.90 103.91 117.17
N PHE A 46 -2.33 105.08 116.84
CA PHE A 46 -1.66 105.28 115.55
C PHE A 46 -0.41 104.42 115.40
N ASP A 47 0.38 104.25 116.46
CA ASP A 47 1.54 103.34 116.44
C ASP A 47 1.12 101.88 116.32
N SER A 48 0.05 101.47 117.02
CA SER A 48 -0.56 100.14 116.88
C SER A 48 -1.08 99.90 115.47
N THR A 49 -1.78 100.88 114.90
CA THR A 49 -2.29 100.84 113.52
C THR A 49 -1.14 100.77 112.51
N ARG A 50 -0.08 101.56 112.70
CA ARG A 50 1.12 101.52 111.85
C ARG A 50 1.79 100.15 111.90
N LYS A 51 2.02 99.59 113.09
CA LYS A 51 2.60 98.24 113.26
C LYS A 51 1.73 97.15 112.62
N SER A 52 0.41 97.26 112.74
CA SER A 52 -0.54 96.36 112.09
C SER A 52 -0.44 96.45 110.56
N ILE A 53 -0.41 97.66 110.00
CA ILE A 53 -0.23 97.90 108.56
C ILE A 53 1.12 97.39 108.07
N GLU A 54 2.21 97.64 108.79
CA GLU A 54 3.55 97.12 108.44
C GLU A 54 3.60 95.59 108.45
N THR A 55 2.93 94.95 109.41
CA THR A 55 2.82 93.48 109.48
C THR A 55 2.05 92.95 108.27
N ARG A 56 0.90 93.55 107.96
CA ARG A 56 0.09 93.25 106.76
C ARG A 56 0.89 93.44 105.46
N PHE A 57 1.72 94.47 105.36
CA PHE A 57 2.54 94.72 104.18
C PHE A 57 3.60 93.63 103.98
N LYS A 58 4.25 93.18 105.07
CA LYS A 58 5.20 92.05 105.02
C LYS A 58 4.51 90.75 104.63
N GLU A 59 3.35 90.46 105.21
CA GLU A 59 2.53 89.30 104.83
C GLU A 59 2.20 89.35 103.33
N LEU A 60 1.79 90.51 102.79
CA LEU A 60 1.50 90.68 101.37
C LEU A 60 2.73 90.50 100.49
N GLU A 61 3.90 91.00 100.89
CA GLU A 61 5.15 90.81 100.15
C GLU A 61 5.57 89.32 100.11
N GLU A 62 5.36 88.59 101.21
CA GLU A 62 5.57 87.14 101.25
C GLU A 62 4.57 86.41 100.34
N TYR A 63 3.28 86.79 100.38
CA TYR A 63 2.27 86.24 99.48
C TYR A 63 2.57 86.55 98.00
N GLU A 64 3.06 87.74 97.67
CA GLU A 64 3.46 88.10 96.30
C GLU A 64 4.65 87.25 95.82
N LYS A 65 5.64 87.01 96.68
CA LYS A 65 6.76 86.09 96.39
C LYS A 65 6.28 84.66 96.19
N GLU A 66 5.39 84.17 97.06
CA GLU A 66 4.80 82.84 96.94
C GLU A 66 3.98 82.68 95.66
N MET A 67 3.17 83.68 95.32
CA MET A 67 2.43 83.74 94.05
C MET A 67 3.37 83.75 92.85
N GLY A 68 4.46 84.53 92.88
CA GLY A 68 5.46 84.54 91.81
C GLY A 68 6.18 83.19 91.64
N LEU A 69 6.36 82.40 92.72
CA LEU A 69 6.86 81.02 92.63
C LEU A 69 5.81 80.09 92.02
N LYS A 70 4.55 80.19 92.43
CA LYS A 70 3.43 79.42 91.87
C LYS A 70 3.22 79.72 90.39
N ASP A 71 3.33 80.98 89.96
CA ASP A 71 3.23 81.37 88.56
C ASP A 71 4.36 80.77 87.72
N LYS A 72 5.59 80.76 88.25
CA LYS A 72 6.72 80.07 87.59
C LYS A 72 6.50 78.57 87.50
N GLN A 73 5.98 77.94 88.55
CA GLN A 73 5.64 76.51 88.55
C GLN A 73 4.54 76.20 87.53
N LEU A 74 3.46 77.00 87.51
CA LEU A 74 2.38 76.89 86.54
C LEU A 74 2.90 77.03 85.11
N GLY A 75 3.79 77.98 84.85
CA GLY A 75 4.44 78.15 83.55
C GLY A 75 5.29 76.94 83.15
N SER A 76 5.96 76.25 84.10
CA SER A 76 6.66 74.99 83.83
C SER A 76 5.67 73.88 83.46
N VAL A 77 4.63 73.69 84.26
CA VAL A 77 3.58 72.67 84.02
C VAL A 77 2.88 72.90 82.69
N GLN A 78 2.61 74.16 82.33
CA GLN A 78 1.96 74.50 81.07
C GLN A 78 2.85 74.19 79.86
N ARG A 79 4.17 74.38 79.97
CA ARG A 79 5.13 73.95 78.93
C ARG A 79 5.17 72.43 78.81
N GLU A 80 5.27 71.71 79.93
CA GLU A 80 5.25 70.24 79.93
C GLU A 80 3.95 69.70 79.33
N LEU A 81 2.81 70.32 79.66
CA LEU A 81 1.51 69.96 79.08
C LEU A 81 1.51 70.19 77.56
N CYS A 82 2.01 71.33 77.10
CA CYS A 82 2.11 71.64 75.66
C CYS A 82 3.01 70.62 74.94
N GLU A 83 4.15 70.24 75.52
CA GLU A 83 5.01 69.18 74.99
C GLU A 83 4.27 67.84 74.92
N LYS A 84 3.56 67.44 75.98
CA LYS A 84 2.77 66.20 75.99
C LYS A 84 1.61 66.21 75.00
N GLU A 85 0.96 67.36 74.79
CA GLU A 85 -0.07 67.54 73.76
C GLU A 85 0.51 67.32 72.35
N THR A 86 1.71 67.84 72.07
CA THR A 86 2.38 67.60 70.79
C THR A 86 2.80 66.14 70.60
N GLU A 87 3.36 65.49 71.64
CA GLU A 87 3.70 64.07 71.62
C GLU A 87 2.45 63.20 71.37
N LEU A 88 1.34 63.50 72.04
CA LEU A 88 0.08 62.80 71.86
C LEU A 88 -0.44 62.95 70.43
N GLY A 89 -0.35 64.15 69.86
CA GLY A 89 -0.71 64.41 68.45
C GLY A 89 0.09 63.53 67.48
N LEU A 90 1.40 63.41 67.67
CA LEU A 90 2.26 62.55 66.85
C LEU A 90 1.90 61.06 67.00
N VAL A 91 1.58 60.60 68.21
CA VAL A 91 1.15 59.22 68.46
C VAL A 91 -0.19 58.92 67.79
N LEU A 92 -1.16 59.84 67.87
CA LEU A 92 -2.46 59.70 67.22
C LEU A 92 -2.31 59.60 65.70
N GLU A 93 -1.43 60.40 65.11
CA GLU A 93 -1.16 60.36 63.67
C GLU A 93 -0.50 59.04 63.24
N LYS A 94 0.43 58.51 64.05
CA LYS A 94 1.03 57.19 63.82
C LYS A 94 -0.03 56.08 63.91
N ILE A 95 -0.93 56.14 64.88
CA ILE A 95 -2.04 55.19 65.01
C ILE A 95 -2.96 55.27 63.77
N ARG A 96 -3.26 56.48 63.29
CA ARG A 96 -4.06 56.69 62.07
C ARG A 96 -3.42 56.03 60.85
N LEU A 97 -2.14 56.30 60.60
CA LEU A 97 -1.39 55.71 59.48
C LEU A 97 -1.32 54.18 59.57
N ASN A 98 -1.05 53.63 60.76
CA ASN A 98 -1.04 52.17 60.96
C ASN A 98 -2.41 51.55 60.68
N LYS A 99 -3.51 52.21 61.08
CA LYS A 99 -4.87 51.76 60.81
C LYS A 99 -5.15 51.73 59.30
N GLU A 100 -4.71 52.74 58.56
CA GLU A 100 -4.84 52.79 57.10
C GLU A 100 -4.05 51.67 56.41
N GLN A 101 -2.80 51.42 56.86
CA GLN A 101 -2.00 50.30 56.37
C GLN A 101 -2.67 48.94 56.66
N MET A 102 -3.24 48.75 57.85
CA MET A 102 -3.96 47.53 58.18
C MET A 102 -5.18 47.30 57.27
N VAL A 103 -5.94 48.35 56.97
CA VAL A 103 -7.07 48.27 56.03
C VAL A 103 -6.59 47.89 54.63
N PHE A 104 -5.48 48.47 54.16
CA PHE A 104 -4.90 48.11 52.88
C PHE A 104 -4.48 46.63 52.85
N MET A 105 -3.74 46.18 53.86
CA MET A 105 -3.34 44.77 53.98
C MET A 105 -4.53 43.82 54.02
N GLN A 106 -5.60 44.19 54.75
CA GLN A 106 -6.82 43.38 54.81
C GLN A 106 -7.49 43.27 53.44
N LYS A 107 -7.53 44.35 52.64
CA LYS A 107 -8.04 44.30 51.26
C LYS A 107 -7.19 43.41 50.38
N SER A 108 -5.87 43.56 50.42
CA SER A 108 -4.94 42.70 49.66
C SER A 108 -5.08 41.23 50.05
N MET A 109 -5.19 40.91 51.34
CA MET A 109 -5.35 39.54 51.82
C MET A 109 -6.66 38.90 51.35
N LYS A 110 -7.77 39.68 51.32
CA LYS A 110 -9.04 39.22 50.73
C LYS A 110 -8.90 38.93 49.24
N GLN A 111 -8.18 39.77 48.50
CA GLN A 111 -7.94 39.53 47.08
C GLN A 111 -7.16 38.23 46.87
N TYR A 112 -6.05 38.03 47.60
CA TYR A 112 -5.27 36.79 47.52
C TYR A 112 -6.10 35.54 47.86
N PHE A 113 -7.01 35.64 48.83
CA PHE A 113 -7.92 34.54 49.16
C PHE A 113 -8.89 34.23 48.00
N MET A 114 -9.46 35.25 47.38
CA MET A 114 -10.32 35.06 46.20
C MET A 114 -9.57 34.43 45.03
N ASP A 115 -8.36 34.89 44.75
CA ASP A 115 -7.51 34.34 43.68
C ASP A 115 -7.15 32.88 43.96
N LEU A 116 -6.85 32.53 45.22
CA LEU A 116 -6.51 31.17 45.63
C LEU A 116 -7.71 30.21 45.50
N GLU A 117 -8.92 30.66 45.85
CA GLU A 117 -10.13 29.85 45.66
C GLU A 117 -10.46 29.69 44.17
N SER A 118 -10.28 30.73 43.34
CA SER A 118 -10.42 30.63 41.88
C SER A 118 -9.44 29.59 41.30
N LYS A 119 -8.16 29.67 41.70
CA LYS A 119 -7.12 28.73 41.24
C LYS A 119 -7.41 27.28 41.66
N LYS A 120 -7.97 27.09 42.85
CA LYS A 120 -8.40 25.77 43.32
C LYS A 120 -9.55 25.20 42.47
N GLN A 121 -10.51 26.03 42.06
CA GLN A 121 -11.59 25.62 41.17
C GLN A 121 -11.08 25.28 39.76
N GLU A 122 -10.17 26.08 39.22
CA GLU A 122 -9.48 25.82 37.95
C GLU A 122 -8.73 24.47 38.00
N LEU A 123 -7.97 24.21 39.08
CA LEU A 123 -7.27 22.96 39.26
C LEU A 123 -8.23 21.75 39.26
N GLY A 124 -9.36 21.86 39.97
CA GLY A 124 -10.37 20.80 40.00
C GLY A 124 -11.10 20.59 38.66
N LEU A 125 -11.11 21.56 37.75
CA LEU A 125 -11.56 21.37 36.36
C LEU A 125 -10.53 20.59 35.55
N VAL A 126 -9.25 20.94 35.69
CA VAL A 126 -8.13 20.27 35.01
C VAL A 126 -7.97 18.81 35.48
N GLU A 127 -8.13 18.54 36.78
CA GLU A 127 -8.08 17.17 37.31
C GLU A 127 -9.18 16.29 36.71
N ARG A 128 -10.38 16.82 36.53
CA ARG A 128 -11.50 16.09 35.91
C ARG A 128 -11.26 15.81 34.43
N SER A 129 -10.79 16.81 33.66
CA SER A 129 -10.49 16.61 32.24
C SER A 129 -9.32 15.64 32.04
N LEU A 130 -8.33 15.65 32.92
CA LEU A 130 -7.24 14.69 32.91
C LEU A 130 -7.73 13.25 33.18
N GLU A 131 -8.66 13.08 34.13
CA GLU A 131 -9.26 11.77 34.41
C GLU A 131 -10.08 11.27 33.21
N GLU A 132 -10.86 12.14 32.56
CA GLU A 132 -11.58 11.81 31.31
C GLU A 132 -10.61 11.38 30.21
N CYS A 133 -9.51 12.12 30.01
CA CYS A 133 -8.47 11.80 29.04
C CYS A 133 -7.80 10.44 29.34
N CYS A 134 -7.48 10.16 30.60
CA CYS A 134 -6.92 8.87 31.02
C CYS A 134 -7.87 7.70 30.71
N ASN A 135 -9.17 7.89 30.91
CA ASN A 135 -10.17 6.87 30.61
C ASN A 135 -10.34 6.65 29.10
N GLU A 136 -10.33 7.71 28.30
CA GLU A 136 -10.33 7.59 26.84
C GLU A 136 -9.08 6.86 26.35
N LEU A 137 -7.89 7.22 26.85
CA LEU A 137 -6.63 6.57 26.47
C LEU A 137 -6.67 5.08 26.76
N ARG A 138 -7.20 4.68 27.93
CA ARG A 138 -7.38 3.26 28.30
C ARG A 138 -8.32 2.54 27.33
N SER A 139 -9.42 3.18 26.93
CA SER A 139 -10.36 2.64 25.95
C SER A 139 -9.69 2.44 24.57
N LYS A 140 -8.96 3.45 24.09
CA LYS A 140 -8.19 3.38 22.83
C LYS A 140 -7.12 2.28 22.88
N GLU A 141 -6.44 2.10 24.00
CA GLU A 141 -5.46 1.03 24.18
C GLU A 141 -6.10 -0.37 24.05
N MET A 142 -7.30 -0.56 24.62
CA MET A 142 -8.07 -1.80 24.45
C MET A 142 -8.48 -2.02 22.99
N GLN A 143 -8.96 -0.99 22.30
CA GLN A 143 -9.30 -1.07 20.87
C GLN A 143 -8.06 -1.45 20.03
N LEU A 144 -6.91 -0.85 20.31
CA LEU A 144 -5.66 -1.14 19.61
C LEU A 144 -5.22 -2.60 19.82
N LYS A 145 -5.37 -3.14 21.05
CA LYS A 145 -5.11 -4.56 21.33
C LYS A 145 -6.02 -5.48 20.50
N MET A 146 -7.31 -5.14 20.37
CA MET A 146 -8.25 -5.90 19.54
C MET A 146 -7.86 -5.87 18.06
N VAL A 147 -7.56 -4.68 17.53
CA VAL A 147 -7.12 -4.51 16.13
C VAL A 147 -5.83 -5.29 15.87
N LYS A 148 -4.87 -5.25 16.79
CA LYS A 148 -3.63 -6.02 16.68
C LYS A 148 -3.90 -7.53 16.58
N SER A 149 -4.80 -8.07 17.42
CA SER A 149 -5.18 -9.48 17.35
C SER A 149 -5.83 -9.84 16.02
N SER A 150 -6.69 -8.98 15.47
CA SER A 150 -7.30 -9.21 14.15
C SER A 150 -6.27 -9.16 13.03
N ILE A 151 -5.33 -8.21 13.06
CA ILE A 151 -4.22 -8.13 12.09
C ILE A 151 -3.37 -9.40 12.12
N ASP A 152 -3.06 -9.92 13.30
CA ASP A 152 -2.28 -11.15 13.42
C ASP A 152 -3.02 -12.36 12.84
N LYS A 153 -4.34 -12.46 13.03
CA LYS A 153 -5.16 -13.48 12.35
C LYS A 153 -5.10 -13.37 10.83
N TYR A 154 -5.31 -12.18 10.27
CA TYR A 154 -5.23 -11.97 8.82
C TYR A 154 -3.82 -12.23 8.28
N ARG A 155 -2.78 -11.91 9.04
CA ARG A 155 -1.39 -12.23 8.68
C ARG A 155 -1.18 -13.73 8.55
N ASP A 156 -1.69 -14.51 9.50
CA ASP A 156 -1.58 -15.97 9.47
C ASP A 156 -2.36 -16.57 8.30
N GLU A 157 -3.57 -16.07 8.01
CA GLU A 157 -4.36 -16.46 6.83
C GLU A 157 -3.62 -16.14 5.51
N VAL A 158 -3.03 -14.95 5.39
CA VAL A 158 -2.22 -14.56 4.22
C VAL A 158 -0.99 -15.44 4.08
N MET A 159 -0.36 -15.86 5.19
CA MET A 159 0.78 -16.77 5.14
C MET A 159 0.39 -18.17 4.66
N VAL A 160 -0.77 -18.70 5.08
CA VAL A 160 -1.28 -20.01 4.62
C VAL A 160 -1.61 -19.95 3.13
N THR A 161 -2.41 -18.97 2.71
CA THR A 161 -2.77 -18.78 1.29
C THR A 161 -1.53 -18.54 0.41
N GLY A 162 -0.52 -17.82 0.91
CA GLY A 162 0.75 -17.66 0.22
C GLY A 162 1.49 -18.99 -0.03
N LYS A 163 1.46 -19.93 0.92
CA LYS A 163 2.06 -21.27 0.74
C LYS A 163 1.28 -22.11 -0.27
N GLU A 164 -0.04 -22.03 -0.27
CA GLU A 164 -0.91 -22.72 -1.24
C GLU A 164 -0.63 -22.23 -2.67
N VAL A 165 -0.50 -20.91 -2.86
CA VAL A 165 -0.15 -20.31 -4.15
C VAL A 165 1.23 -20.77 -4.63
N GLU A 166 2.22 -20.85 -3.74
CA GLU A 166 3.56 -21.33 -4.12
C GLU A 166 3.55 -22.81 -4.52
N LEU A 167 2.72 -23.64 -3.88
CA LEU A 167 2.52 -25.03 -4.27
C LEU A 167 1.82 -25.14 -5.62
N ALA A 168 0.73 -24.40 -5.84
CA ALA A 168 0.02 -24.35 -7.11
C ALA A 168 0.92 -23.88 -8.27
N LYS A 169 1.83 -22.93 -8.01
CA LYS A 169 2.84 -22.47 -8.98
C LYS A 169 3.82 -23.58 -9.37
N LYS A 170 4.25 -24.42 -8.42
CA LYS A 170 5.10 -25.59 -8.69
C LYS A 170 4.37 -26.63 -9.53
N GLU A 171 3.12 -26.93 -9.20
CA GLU A 171 2.27 -27.84 -9.97
C GLU A 171 2.06 -27.35 -11.40
N LEU A 172 1.75 -26.06 -11.57
CA LEU A 172 1.58 -25.44 -12.89
C LEU A 172 2.87 -25.54 -13.74
N CYS A 173 4.04 -25.36 -13.13
CA CYS A 173 5.31 -25.56 -13.82
C CYS A 173 5.49 -27.00 -14.29
N GLY A 174 5.08 -27.99 -13.49
CA GLY A 174 5.06 -29.40 -13.89
C GLY A 174 4.13 -29.67 -15.06
N VAL A 175 2.89 -29.14 -15.00
CA VAL A 175 1.91 -29.27 -16.09
C VAL A 175 2.43 -28.62 -17.38
N GLN A 176 3.07 -27.45 -17.29
CA GLN A 176 3.62 -26.76 -18.45
C GLN A 176 4.70 -27.58 -19.15
N LYS A 177 5.60 -28.23 -18.41
CA LYS A 177 6.60 -29.15 -18.97
C LYS A 177 5.95 -30.34 -19.69
N LEU A 178 4.92 -30.94 -19.10
CA LEU A 178 4.18 -32.04 -19.73
C LEU A 178 3.47 -31.60 -21.03
N ILE A 179 2.90 -30.39 -21.05
CA ILE A 179 2.30 -29.83 -22.27
C ILE A 179 3.35 -29.64 -23.36
N GLU A 180 4.54 -29.13 -23.02
CA GLU A 180 5.65 -28.96 -23.96
C GLU A 180 6.09 -30.31 -24.56
N GLU A 181 6.27 -31.34 -23.72
CA GLU A 181 6.60 -32.70 -24.16
C GLU A 181 5.55 -33.27 -25.11
N ARG A 182 4.26 -33.19 -24.75
CA ARG A 182 3.16 -33.67 -25.60
C ARG A 182 3.04 -32.89 -26.91
N THR A 183 3.32 -31.60 -26.88
CA THR A 183 3.34 -30.77 -28.09
C THR A 183 4.43 -31.21 -29.05
N MET A 184 5.62 -31.55 -28.54
CA MET A 184 6.72 -32.09 -29.36
C MET A 184 6.39 -33.47 -29.93
N GLU A 185 5.80 -34.37 -29.13
CA GLU A 185 5.36 -35.69 -29.58
C GLU A 185 4.33 -35.59 -30.71
N LEU A 186 3.33 -34.72 -30.56
CA LEU A 186 2.31 -34.47 -31.58
C LEU A 186 2.91 -33.93 -32.88
N LYS A 187 3.88 -33.00 -32.81
CA LYS A 187 4.60 -32.51 -34.00
C LYS A 187 5.35 -33.63 -34.71
N LEU A 188 5.92 -34.59 -33.98
CA LEU A 188 6.62 -35.72 -34.58
C LEU A 188 5.65 -36.71 -35.23
N LYS A 189 4.53 -37.02 -34.57
CA LYS A 189 3.45 -37.85 -35.15
C LYS A 189 2.84 -37.20 -36.39
N ALA A 190 2.60 -35.89 -36.39
CA ALA A 190 2.09 -35.15 -37.55
C ALA A 190 3.02 -35.28 -38.76
N ARG A 191 4.35 -35.16 -38.57
CA ARG A 191 5.34 -35.39 -39.65
C ARG A 191 5.32 -36.83 -40.16
N HIS A 192 5.13 -37.80 -39.26
CA HIS A 192 5.06 -39.21 -39.67
C HIS A 192 3.80 -39.50 -40.49
N VAL A 193 2.66 -38.95 -40.09
CA VAL A 193 1.41 -39.05 -40.86
C VAL A 193 1.58 -38.43 -42.24
N GLU A 194 2.21 -37.26 -42.36
CA GLU A 194 2.49 -36.64 -43.66
C GLU A 194 3.39 -37.53 -44.54
N SER A 195 4.43 -38.13 -43.96
CA SER A 195 5.30 -39.06 -44.68
C SER A 195 4.56 -40.31 -45.17
N ILE A 196 3.67 -40.88 -44.35
CA ILE A 196 2.85 -42.03 -44.74
C ILE A 196 1.88 -41.64 -45.86
N LYS A 197 1.29 -40.44 -45.78
CA LYS A 197 0.39 -39.93 -46.81
C LYS A 197 1.07 -39.86 -48.17
N ILE A 198 2.30 -39.33 -48.23
CA ILE A 198 3.11 -39.28 -49.46
C ILE A 198 3.35 -40.69 -50.01
N LEU A 199 3.75 -41.65 -49.15
CA LEU A 199 3.98 -43.04 -49.57
C LEU A 199 2.71 -43.75 -50.09
N ILE A 200 1.55 -43.45 -49.52
CA ILE A 200 0.28 -44.00 -50.01
C ILE A 200 -0.03 -43.45 -51.40
N GLU A 201 0.17 -42.15 -51.62
CA GLU A 201 -0.02 -41.50 -52.92
C GLU A 201 0.89 -42.17 -53.97
N GLU A 202 2.20 -42.28 -53.71
CA GLU A 202 3.18 -42.92 -54.59
C GLU A 202 2.80 -44.37 -54.94
N ASN A 203 2.39 -45.16 -53.95
CA ASN A 203 1.95 -46.55 -54.19
C ASN A 203 0.65 -46.63 -54.98
N SER A 204 -0.26 -45.67 -54.81
CA SER A 204 -1.51 -45.61 -55.56
C SER A 204 -1.26 -45.30 -57.04
N GLU A 205 -0.33 -44.39 -57.34
CA GLU A 205 0.12 -44.09 -58.70
C GLU A 205 0.79 -45.32 -59.35
N GLU A 206 1.66 -46.03 -58.61
CA GLU A 206 2.29 -47.26 -59.09
C GLU A 206 1.25 -48.35 -59.40
N LEU A 207 0.25 -48.50 -58.52
CA LEU A 207 -0.83 -49.47 -58.70
C LEU A 207 -1.64 -49.16 -59.96
N GLU A 208 -1.97 -47.89 -60.21
CA GLU A 208 -2.70 -47.47 -61.42
C GLU A 208 -1.90 -47.78 -62.70
N VAL A 209 -0.57 -47.59 -62.67
CA VAL A 209 0.30 -47.96 -63.78
C VAL A 209 0.31 -49.48 -64.00
N LYS A 210 0.39 -50.29 -62.94
CA LYS A 210 0.35 -51.75 -63.04
C LYS A 210 -1.01 -52.25 -63.52
N GLU A 211 -2.11 -51.68 -63.06
CA GLU A 211 -3.46 -52.03 -63.51
C GLU A 211 -3.60 -51.82 -65.03
N LYS A 212 -3.14 -50.68 -65.55
CA LYS A 212 -3.08 -50.41 -67.00
C LYS A 212 -2.21 -51.42 -67.76
N GLN A 213 -1.11 -51.89 -67.16
CA GLN A 213 -0.27 -52.93 -67.75
C GLN A 213 -0.98 -54.29 -67.79
N TYR A 214 -1.61 -54.71 -66.68
CA TYR A 214 -2.37 -55.95 -66.62
C TYR A 214 -3.55 -55.95 -67.60
N ASP A 215 -4.24 -54.82 -67.75
CA ASP A 215 -5.26 -54.64 -68.77
C ASP A 215 -4.72 -54.85 -70.20
N LYS A 216 -3.52 -54.34 -70.48
CA LYS A 216 -2.86 -54.54 -71.77
C LYS A 216 -2.50 -56.01 -72.00
N ILE A 217 -1.96 -56.68 -70.97
CA ILE A 217 -1.65 -58.12 -71.02
C ILE A 217 -2.93 -58.93 -71.23
N GLY A 218 -4.00 -58.62 -70.50
CA GLY A 218 -5.30 -59.28 -70.65
C GLY A 218 -5.88 -59.17 -72.06
N ARG A 219 -5.74 -58.00 -72.71
CA ARG A 219 -6.12 -57.82 -74.13
C ARG A 219 -5.30 -58.72 -75.05
N LEU A 220 -3.97 -58.79 -74.88
CA LEU A 220 -3.09 -59.65 -75.68
C LEU A 220 -3.38 -61.15 -75.48
N ILE A 221 -3.65 -61.58 -74.24
CA ILE A 221 -4.04 -62.96 -73.96
C ILE A 221 -5.36 -63.30 -74.64
N ASN A 222 -6.35 -62.41 -74.58
CA ASN A 222 -7.63 -62.61 -75.27
C ASN A 222 -7.44 -62.73 -76.79
N GLU A 223 -6.60 -61.89 -77.39
CA GLU A 223 -6.25 -61.96 -78.81
C GLU A 223 -5.64 -63.31 -79.18
N ARG A 224 -4.60 -63.76 -78.44
CA ARG A 224 -3.98 -65.08 -78.67
C ARG A 224 -4.94 -66.24 -78.40
N THR A 225 -5.85 -66.10 -77.45
CA THR A 225 -6.88 -67.12 -77.18
C THR A 225 -7.84 -67.24 -78.37
N MET A 226 -8.23 -66.13 -78.99
CA MET A 226 -9.06 -66.14 -80.19
C MET A 226 -8.33 -66.74 -81.40
N GLU A 227 -7.05 -66.40 -81.60
CA GLU A 227 -6.22 -67.01 -82.64
C GLU A 227 -6.06 -68.53 -82.44
N LEU A 228 -5.79 -68.96 -81.21
CA LEU A 228 -5.69 -70.38 -80.87
C LEU A 228 -7.00 -71.13 -81.17
N LYS A 229 -8.16 -70.53 -80.89
CA LYS A 229 -9.46 -71.12 -81.28
C LYS A 229 -9.62 -71.26 -82.80
N VAL A 230 -9.12 -70.30 -83.58
CA VAL A 230 -9.11 -70.42 -85.05
C VAL A 230 -8.21 -71.58 -85.47
N LYS A 231 -7.01 -71.68 -84.90
CA LYS A 231 -6.08 -72.78 -85.17
C LYS A 231 -6.60 -74.14 -84.73
N GLU A 232 -7.30 -74.21 -83.60
CA GLU A 232 -7.96 -75.42 -83.12
C GLU A 232 -9.01 -75.91 -84.13
N LYS A 233 -9.85 -75.01 -84.66
CA LYS A 233 -10.79 -75.35 -85.73
C LYS A 233 -10.12 -75.80 -87.03
N GLU A 234 -9.00 -75.17 -87.41
CA GLU A 234 -8.20 -75.63 -88.56
C GLU A 234 -7.69 -77.06 -88.33
N VAL A 235 -7.18 -77.36 -87.14
CA VAL A 235 -6.71 -78.70 -86.76
C VAL A 235 -7.86 -79.71 -86.77
N GLU A 236 -9.04 -79.37 -86.23
CA GLU A 236 -10.24 -80.21 -86.29
C GLU A 236 -10.66 -80.52 -87.74
N SER A 237 -10.57 -79.53 -88.64
CA SER A 237 -10.82 -79.72 -90.07
C SER A 237 -9.80 -80.66 -90.71
N ILE A 238 -8.51 -80.49 -90.40
CA ILE A 238 -7.45 -81.36 -90.90
C ILE A 238 -7.64 -82.79 -90.39
N ASP A 239 -7.94 -82.98 -89.11
CA ASP A 239 -8.25 -84.28 -88.51
C ASP A 239 -9.45 -84.95 -89.21
N GLY A 240 -10.49 -84.17 -89.54
CA GLY A 240 -11.61 -84.60 -90.39
C GLY A 240 -11.15 -85.14 -91.75
N CYS A 241 -10.31 -84.40 -92.48
CA CYS A 241 -9.74 -84.83 -93.75
C CYS A 241 -8.87 -86.10 -93.60
N ILE A 242 -8.08 -86.21 -92.54
CA ILE A 242 -7.25 -87.40 -92.25
C ILE A 242 -8.13 -88.63 -92.00
N LYS A 243 -9.22 -88.49 -91.22
CA LYS A 243 -10.19 -89.57 -90.98
C LYS A 243 -10.83 -90.04 -92.27
N GLU A 244 -11.19 -89.12 -93.17
CA GLU A 244 -11.76 -89.45 -94.48
C GLU A 244 -10.77 -90.20 -95.37
N ARG A 245 -9.54 -89.70 -95.50
CA ARG A 245 -8.45 -90.39 -96.20
C ARG A 245 -8.16 -91.76 -95.61
N SER A 246 -8.24 -91.90 -94.29
CA SER A 246 -8.05 -93.19 -93.61
C SER A 246 -9.18 -94.18 -93.95
N LYS A 247 -10.44 -93.73 -94.07
CA LYS A 247 -11.55 -94.55 -94.58
C LYS A 247 -11.32 -94.96 -96.04
N GLU A 248 -10.84 -94.05 -96.87
CA GLU A 248 -10.50 -94.32 -98.28
C GLU A 248 -9.34 -95.31 -98.41
N ILE A 249 -8.30 -95.17 -97.60
CA ILE A 249 -7.19 -96.12 -97.53
C ILE A 249 -7.71 -97.49 -97.08
N ASN A 250 -8.62 -97.55 -96.10
CA ASN A 250 -9.22 -98.81 -95.67
C ASN A 250 -10.11 -99.46 -96.75
N SER A 251 -10.87 -98.68 -97.52
CA SER A 251 -11.64 -99.22 -98.64
C SER A 251 -10.73 -99.70 -99.77
N LYS A 252 -9.67 -98.94 -100.10
CA LYS A 252 -8.61 -99.39 -101.03
C LYS A 252 -7.87 -100.62 -100.51
N LYS A 253 -7.61 -100.72 -99.21
CA LYS A 253 -7.03 -101.90 -98.57
C LYS A 253 -7.95 -103.12 -98.71
N LYS A 254 -9.27 -102.97 -98.53
CA LYS A 254 -10.23 -104.05 -98.82
C LYS A 254 -10.25 -104.47 -100.29
N ILE A 255 -10.11 -103.51 -101.21
CA ILE A 255 -9.96 -103.82 -102.65
C ILE A 255 -8.65 -104.59 -102.87
N LEU A 256 -7.57 -104.18 -102.19
CA LEU A 256 -6.27 -104.82 -102.27
C LEU A 256 -6.30 -106.25 -101.73
N ASP A 257 -6.96 -106.46 -100.58
CA ASP A 257 -7.21 -107.79 -100.01
C ASP A 257 -8.05 -108.67 -100.97
N LEU A 258 -9.01 -108.09 -101.69
CA LEU A 258 -9.79 -108.77 -102.75
C LEU A 258 -8.93 -109.13 -103.97
N THR A 259 -8.02 -108.24 -104.38
CA THR A 259 -7.08 -108.52 -105.47
C THR A 259 -6.01 -109.55 -105.08
N GLU A 260 -5.55 -109.53 -103.83
CA GLU A 260 -4.63 -110.52 -103.28
C GLU A 260 -5.32 -111.89 -103.14
N LYS A 261 -6.62 -111.91 -102.82
CA LYS A 261 -7.44 -113.13 -102.82
C LYS A 261 -7.64 -113.69 -104.24
N LYS A 262 -7.77 -112.82 -105.26
CA LYS A 262 -7.77 -113.22 -106.68
C LYS A 262 -6.39 -113.66 -107.18
N LEU A 263 -5.30 -113.13 -106.62
CA LEU A 263 -3.93 -113.55 -106.93
C LEU A 263 -3.67 -114.98 -106.42
N LYS A 264 -4.15 -115.30 -105.22
CA LYS A 264 -4.13 -116.68 -104.67
C LYS A 264 -5.03 -117.66 -105.43
N GLU A 265 -6.01 -117.18 -106.19
CA GLU A 265 -6.89 -117.99 -107.04
C GLU A 265 -6.29 -118.25 -108.44
N ALA A 266 -5.29 -117.47 -108.87
CA ALA A 266 -4.57 -117.61 -110.13
C ALA A 266 -3.32 -118.51 -110.04
N GLU A 267 -2.84 -118.85 -108.84
CA GLU A 267 -1.67 -119.70 -108.62
C GLU A 267 -1.97 -121.22 -108.57
N SER A 268 -3.24 -121.64 -108.58
CA SER A 268 -3.60 -123.06 -108.42
C SER A 268 -4.20 -123.75 -109.66
N LYS A 269 -3.97 -123.23 -110.87
CA LYS A 269 -4.29 -123.95 -112.14
C LYS A 269 -3.22 -123.71 -113.23
N GLY A 270 -2.34 -124.70 -113.44
CA GLY A 270 -1.44 -124.83 -114.59
C GLY A 270 0.05 -125.01 -114.21
N GLU A 271 0.43 -126.02 -113.42
CA GLU A 271 0.89 -127.37 -113.86
C GLU A 271 2.13 -127.42 -114.78
N ARG A 272 3.26 -127.94 -114.22
CA ARG A 272 4.24 -128.93 -114.75
C ARG A 272 4.91 -128.66 -116.14
N LEU A 273 6.23 -128.70 -116.39
CA LEU A 273 7.41 -129.43 -115.84
C LEU A 273 8.69 -128.91 -116.57
N ASP A 274 9.83 -128.90 -115.85
CA ASP A 274 11.22 -129.28 -116.26
C ASP A 274 11.91 -128.67 -117.50
N ALA A 275 13.25 -128.61 -117.66
CA ALA A 275 14.43 -128.69 -116.80
C ALA A 275 15.68 -128.33 -117.67
N ILE A 276 16.57 -127.50 -117.11
CA ILE A 276 18.04 -127.42 -117.31
C ILE A 276 18.62 -127.13 -118.72
N GLN A 277 19.24 -125.95 -118.87
CA GLN A 277 20.47 -125.77 -119.66
C GLN A 277 21.45 -124.89 -118.87
N ARG A 278 22.68 -125.39 -118.69
CA ARG A 278 23.82 -124.80 -117.97
C ARG A 278 24.80 -124.12 -118.96
N LEU A 279 25.23 -122.88 -118.61
CA LEU A 279 26.47 -122.14 -118.98
C LEU A 279 26.72 -121.78 -120.46
N HIS A 280 27.30 -120.64 -120.88
CA HIS A 280 27.80 -119.40 -120.25
C HIS A 280 28.23 -118.38 -121.36
N ASN A 281 28.67 -117.18 -120.91
CA ASN A 281 29.30 -116.00 -121.56
C ASN A 281 28.33 -114.83 -121.87
N GLU A 282 28.54 -113.57 -121.42
CA GLU A 282 29.65 -112.85 -120.75
C GLU A 282 29.09 -111.46 -120.30
N TYR A 283 29.13 -111.04 -119.02
CA TYR A 283 30.14 -110.28 -118.24
C TYR A 283 30.20 -108.74 -118.39
N CYS A 284 30.05 -108.04 -117.24
CA CYS A 284 30.79 -106.86 -116.71
C CYS A 284 30.10 -106.44 -115.39
N GLU A 285 30.54 -106.92 -114.21
CA GLU A 285 31.45 -106.28 -113.22
C GLU A 285 31.01 -104.90 -112.71
N ASP A 286 31.04 -104.57 -111.40
CA ASP A 286 32.17 -104.75 -110.48
C ASP A 286 31.77 -104.60 -108.98
N LYS A 287 32.52 -105.33 -108.12
CA LYS A 287 32.84 -105.19 -106.67
C LYS A 287 31.81 -105.26 -105.50
N SER A 288 31.85 -106.44 -104.87
CA SER A 288 32.03 -106.82 -103.43
C SER A 288 32.48 -105.76 -102.37
N PRO A 289 32.56 -106.09 -101.04
CA PRO A 289 31.75 -106.98 -100.17
C PRO A 289 31.55 -106.50 -98.68
N SER A 290 30.72 -107.25 -97.92
CA SER A 290 30.92 -107.66 -96.51
C SER A 290 30.41 -106.82 -95.31
N LYS A 291 29.71 -107.56 -94.42
CA LYS A 291 29.52 -107.44 -92.95
C LYS A 291 28.41 -106.54 -92.38
N SER A 292 27.91 -107.06 -91.26
CA SER A 292 26.63 -106.83 -90.57
C SER A 292 26.69 -105.65 -89.55
N PRO A 293 25.67 -105.50 -88.66
CA PRO A 293 24.95 -104.26 -88.30
C PRO A 293 25.69 -103.45 -87.19
N PRO A 294 25.21 -102.32 -86.61
CA PRO A 294 23.82 -101.87 -86.45
C PRO A 294 23.60 -100.33 -86.56
N ASP A 295 22.40 -99.90 -86.21
CA ASP A 295 22.07 -98.64 -85.52
C ASP A 295 20.99 -97.75 -86.15
N ALA A 296 19.96 -97.58 -85.34
CA ALA A 296 18.87 -96.66 -85.47
C ALA A 296 19.33 -95.25 -85.11
N LEU A 297 19.59 -94.38 -86.10
CA LEU A 297 20.00 -93.00 -85.83
C LEU A 297 19.81 -92.10 -87.08
N GLU A 298 18.57 -91.70 -87.40
CA GLU A 298 18.37 -90.50 -88.25
C GLU A 298 16.99 -89.81 -88.17
N SER A 299 16.14 -90.18 -87.21
CA SER A 299 14.88 -89.46 -86.91
C SER A 299 14.84 -88.87 -85.48
N LYS A 300 15.88 -89.12 -84.67
CA LYS A 300 16.01 -88.57 -83.30
C LYS A 300 16.88 -87.30 -83.18
N GLU A 301 17.63 -86.93 -84.20
CA GLU A 301 18.60 -85.80 -84.12
C GLU A 301 17.95 -84.41 -84.27
N LYS A 302 16.78 -84.31 -84.93
CA LYS A 302 16.02 -83.05 -85.03
C LYS A 302 15.12 -82.79 -83.80
N GLN A 303 14.61 -83.83 -83.14
CA GLN A 303 13.89 -83.68 -81.88
C GLN A 303 14.83 -83.39 -80.70
N LEU A 304 16.07 -83.90 -80.73
CA LEU A 304 17.06 -83.65 -79.67
C LEU A 304 17.54 -82.19 -79.62
N LYS A 305 17.67 -81.49 -80.76
CA LYS A 305 18.05 -80.06 -80.77
C LYS A 305 17.01 -79.13 -80.15
N PHE A 306 15.72 -79.37 -80.43
CA PHE A 306 14.63 -78.57 -79.86
C PHE A 306 14.48 -78.79 -78.34
N VAL A 307 14.67 -80.04 -77.89
CA VAL A 307 14.71 -80.37 -76.45
C VAL A 307 15.97 -79.80 -75.78
N GLN A 308 17.12 -79.79 -76.46
CA GLN A 308 18.36 -79.21 -75.94
C GLN A 308 18.27 -77.68 -75.77
N GLU A 309 17.66 -76.96 -76.73
CA GLU A 309 17.44 -75.51 -76.62
C GLU A 309 16.42 -75.17 -75.52
N THR A 310 15.29 -75.89 -75.47
CA THR A 310 14.27 -75.70 -74.41
C THR A 310 14.82 -76.03 -73.02
N ALA A 311 15.68 -77.05 -72.90
CA ALA A 311 16.34 -77.40 -71.65
C ALA A 311 17.40 -76.36 -71.23
N ASN A 312 18.17 -75.82 -72.18
CA ASN A 312 19.16 -74.77 -71.91
C ASN A 312 18.51 -73.44 -71.48
N GLU A 313 17.34 -73.11 -72.01
CA GLU A 313 16.61 -71.90 -71.63
C GLU A 313 16.02 -72.02 -70.22
N ARG A 314 15.46 -73.19 -69.87
CA ARG A 314 15.04 -73.49 -68.49
C ARG A 314 16.21 -73.58 -67.50
N LEU A 315 17.40 -74.00 -67.95
CA LEU A 315 18.60 -74.00 -67.10
C LEU A 315 19.02 -72.57 -66.73
N LYS A 316 18.96 -71.62 -67.67
CA LYS A 316 19.24 -70.20 -67.41
C LYS A 316 18.20 -69.55 -66.49
N GLU A 317 16.92 -69.90 -66.64
CA GLU A 317 15.87 -69.45 -65.72
C GLU A 317 16.07 -69.98 -64.29
N LEU A 318 16.45 -71.25 -64.14
CA LEU A 318 16.79 -71.85 -62.85
C LEU A 318 18.06 -71.23 -62.24
N GLU A 319 19.04 -70.85 -63.04
CA GLU A 319 20.28 -70.19 -62.58
C GLU A 319 20.02 -68.74 -62.14
N LEU A 320 19.11 -68.02 -62.81
CA LEU A 320 18.61 -66.71 -62.35
C LEU A 320 17.75 -66.84 -61.09
N GLY A 321 16.90 -67.88 -61.01
CA GLY A 321 16.12 -68.22 -59.81
C GLY A 321 17.01 -68.56 -58.61
N GLY A 322 18.11 -69.29 -58.83
CA GLY A 322 19.13 -69.58 -57.82
C GLY A 322 19.79 -68.32 -57.27
N LYS A 323 20.19 -67.38 -58.14
CA LYS A 323 20.76 -66.08 -57.72
C LYS A 323 19.76 -65.23 -56.93
N HIS A 324 18.48 -65.27 -57.29
CA HIS A 324 17.43 -64.54 -56.58
C HIS A 324 17.15 -65.16 -55.20
N LEU A 325 17.23 -66.49 -55.07
CA LEU A 325 17.13 -67.21 -53.79
C LEU A 325 18.34 -66.92 -52.89
N ASP A 326 19.56 -66.86 -53.44
CA ASP A 326 20.75 -66.48 -52.67
C ASP A 326 20.68 -65.03 -52.15
N SER A 327 20.20 -64.11 -52.98
CA SER A 327 19.97 -62.72 -52.56
C SER A 327 18.88 -62.62 -51.48
N LEU A 328 17.81 -63.40 -51.58
CA LEU A 328 16.74 -63.43 -50.58
C LEU A 328 17.23 -64.05 -49.27
N LYS A 329 18.02 -65.14 -49.34
CA LYS A 329 18.65 -65.78 -48.18
C LYS A 329 19.54 -64.80 -47.43
N LYS A 330 20.39 -64.06 -48.13
CA LYS A 330 21.27 -63.05 -47.53
C LYS A 330 20.48 -61.92 -46.84
N SER A 331 19.40 -61.46 -47.48
CA SER A 331 18.52 -60.44 -46.89
C SER A 331 17.79 -60.95 -45.63
N ILE A 332 17.38 -62.22 -45.60
CA ILE A 332 16.77 -62.85 -44.42
C ILE A 332 17.79 -62.99 -43.29
N GLU A 333 19.03 -63.40 -43.57
CA GLU A 333 20.10 -63.52 -42.58
C GLU A 333 20.45 -62.15 -41.95
N GLU A 334 20.59 -61.10 -42.77
CA GLU A 334 20.82 -59.73 -42.28
C GLU A 334 19.65 -59.20 -41.43
N ARG A 335 18.40 -59.54 -41.82
CA ARG A 335 17.21 -59.14 -41.08
C ARG A 335 17.08 -59.92 -39.76
N SER A 336 17.42 -61.20 -39.75
CA SER A 336 17.46 -62.04 -38.55
C SER A 336 18.49 -61.52 -37.55
N HIS A 337 19.68 -61.16 -38.01
CA HIS A 337 20.71 -60.59 -37.14
C HIS A 337 20.28 -59.23 -36.55
N ASN A 338 19.64 -58.37 -37.34
CA ASN A 338 19.08 -57.11 -36.83
C ASN A 338 17.98 -57.33 -35.77
N PHE A 339 17.14 -58.36 -35.93
CA PHE A 339 16.14 -58.71 -34.93
C PHE A 339 16.78 -59.20 -33.63
N GLU A 340 17.79 -60.08 -33.68
CA GLU A 340 18.51 -60.53 -32.48
C GLU A 340 19.21 -59.37 -31.73
N MET A 341 19.78 -58.41 -32.45
CA MET A 341 20.39 -57.22 -31.83
C MET A 341 19.33 -56.35 -31.15
N ARG A 342 18.15 -56.21 -31.75
CA ARG A 342 17.05 -55.41 -31.19
C ARG A 342 16.36 -56.10 -30.02
N GLU A 343 16.24 -57.42 -30.05
CA GLU A 343 15.78 -58.25 -28.94
C GLU A 343 16.69 -58.07 -27.72
N ARG A 344 18.01 -58.15 -27.91
CA ARG A 344 18.98 -57.88 -26.83
C ARG A 344 18.87 -56.46 -26.25
N GLN A 345 18.62 -55.45 -27.07
CA GLN A 345 18.40 -54.08 -26.59
C GLN A 345 17.10 -53.92 -25.78
N VAL A 346 16.04 -54.65 -26.15
CA VAL A 346 14.77 -54.63 -25.42
C VAL A 346 14.93 -55.36 -24.08
N GLU A 347 15.62 -56.49 -24.06
CA GLU A 347 15.94 -57.26 -22.85
C GLU A 347 16.74 -56.42 -21.83
N GLU A 348 17.72 -55.64 -22.30
CA GLU A 348 18.50 -54.74 -21.45
C GLU A 348 17.65 -53.59 -20.88
N ARG A 349 16.79 -52.98 -21.70
CA ARG A 349 15.85 -51.94 -21.23
C ARG A 349 14.81 -52.49 -20.26
N ALA A 350 14.37 -53.73 -20.43
CA ALA A 350 13.45 -54.38 -19.51
C ALA A 350 14.08 -54.56 -18.12
N LYS A 351 15.35 -54.98 -18.05
CA LYS A 351 16.12 -55.08 -16.79
C LYS A 351 16.33 -53.72 -16.13
N GLU A 352 16.59 -52.66 -16.91
CA GLU A 352 16.72 -51.30 -16.39
C GLU A 352 15.39 -50.79 -15.80
N LEU A 353 14.26 -51.08 -16.47
CA LEU A 353 12.93 -50.73 -15.97
C LEU A 353 12.56 -51.50 -14.70
N GLU A 354 12.92 -52.78 -14.59
CA GLU A 354 12.69 -53.58 -13.38
C GLU A 354 13.47 -53.02 -12.17
N LEU A 355 14.69 -52.51 -12.39
CA LEU A 355 15.45 -51.83 -11.34
C LEU A 355 14.81 -50.51 -10.91
N LYS A 356 14.32 -49.71 -11.87
CA LYS A 356 13.61 -48.46 -11.58
C LYS A 356 12.27 -48.70 -10.89
N GLU A 357 11.55 -49.76 -11.25
CA GLU A 357 10.31 -50.16 -10.59
C GLU A 357 10.56 -50.52 -9.12
N LYS A 358 11.62 -51.30 -8.83
CA LYS A 358 12.04 -51.59 -7.44
C LYS A 358 12.43 -50.33 -6.66
N GLU A 359 13.04 -49.34 -7.30
CA GLU A 359 13.37 -48.05 -6.69
C GLU A 359 12.11 -47.22 -6.39
N VAL A 360 11.15 -47.19 -7.31
CA VAL A 360 9.85 -46.53 -7.12
C VAL A 360 9.06 -47.20 -6.00
N ASP A 361 9.05 -48.54 -5.92
CA ASP A 361 8.40 -49.28 -4.84
C ASP A 361 9.05 -48.98 -3.48
N SER A 362 10.38 -48.88 -3.42
CA SER A 362 11.11 -48.45 -2.22
C SER A 362 10.73 -47.05 -1.77
N ILE A 363 10.64 -46.10 -2.70
CA ILE A 363 10.20 -44.72 -2.44
C ILE A 363 8.74 -44.70 -1.99
N GLN A 364 7.86 -45.45 -2.65
CA GLN A 364 6.43 -45.54 -2.30
C GLN A 364 6.21 -46.15 -0.92
N THR A 365 7.04 -47.13 -0.54
CA THR A 365 7.02 -47.74 0.80
C THR A 365 7.49 -46.75 1.86
N SER A 366 8.57 -46.01 1.57
CA SER A 366 9.09 -44.95 2.45
C SER A 366 8.08 -43.79 2.63
N LEU A 367 7.37 -43.42 1.56
CA LEU A 367 6.33 -42.39 1.60
C LEU A 367 5.11 -42.85 2.40
N LYS A 368 4.70 -44.12 2.28
CA LYS A 368 3.64 -44.71 3.10
C LYS A 368 3.97 -44.72 4.59
N VAL A 369 5.24 -44.94 4.96
CA VAL A 369 5.70 -44.85 6.36
C VAL A 369 5.62 -43.40 6.85
N ALA A 370 6.11 -42.45 6.06
CA ALA A 370 6.06 -41.01 6.39
C ALA A 370 4.62 -40.45 6.47
N MET A 371 3.68 -41.00 5.69
CA MET A 371 2.26 -40.65 5.77
C MET A 371 1.60 -41.22 7.03
N LYS A 372 1.94 -42.46 7.43
CA LYS A 372 1.44 -43.05 8.68
C LYS A 372 1.98 -42.35 9.94
N GLU A 373 3.18 -41.78 9.88
CA GLU A 373 3.72 -40.93 10.97
C GLU A 373 3.02 -39.57 11.07
N LYS A 374 2.37 -39.08 10.00
CA LYS A 374 1.62 -37.82 9.99
C LYS A 374 0.12 -37.95 10.29
N ASP A 375 -0.46 -39.14 10.20
CA ASP A 375 -1.90 -39.37 10.42
C ASP A 375 -2.30 -39.59 11.91
N LEU A 376 -1.36 -39.40 12.86
CA LEU A 376 -1.67 -39.33 14.29
C LEU A 376 -2.01 -37.92 14.80
N GLU A 377 -1.96 -36.89 13.94
CA GLU A 377 -2.27 -35.53 14.33
C GLU A 377 -3.14 -34.83 13.27
N GLY A 378 -4.47 -34.89 13.47
CA GLY A 378 -5.42 -33.97 12.82
C GLY A 378 -6.52 -34.60 11.96
N LYS A 379 -7.58 -35.10 12.59
CA LYS A 379 -8.92 -35.22 11.97
C LYS A 379 -9.55 -33.82 11.86
N THR A 380 -10.08 -33.45 10.68
CA THR A 380 -11.54 -33.38 10.38
C THR A 380 -11.87 -32.55 9.12
N ASN A 381 -12.46 -33.25 8.14
CA ASN A 381 -13.68 -32.94 7.37
C ASN A 381 -13.79 -31.71 6.41
N THR A 382 -13.74 -32.04 5.11
CA THR A 382 -14.81 -31.97 4.09
C THR A 382 -15.39 -30.61 3.63
N LEU A 383 -15.06 -30.27 2.36
CA LEU A 383 -15.71 -29.32 1.44
C LEU A 383 -17.18 -29.68 1.09
N PRO A 384 -18.01 -28.70 0.64
CA PRO A 384 -18.25 -28.52 -0.81
C PRO A 384 -18.36 -27.03 -1.22
N SER A 385 -17.59 -26.57 -2.21
CA SER A 385 -17.90 -26.51 -3.65
C SER A 385 -18.79 -25.32 -4.07
N GLN A 386 -18.21 -24.35 -4.79
CA GLN A 386 -18.58 -23.93 -6.16
C GLN A 386 -18.43 -22.41 -6.42
N VAL A 387 -17.66 -22.09 -7.49
CA VAL A 387 -17.92 -21.09 -8.56
C VAL A 387 -17.90 -19.60 -8.10
N LYS A 388 -17.08 -18.70 -8.63
CA LYS A 388 -16.95 -18.31 -10.03
C LYS A 388 -15.70 -17.46 -10.26
N ILE A 389 -15.13 -17.65 -11.44
CA ILE A 389 -13.99 -16.96 -12.04
C ILE A 389 -14.33 -15.48 -12.27
N GLU A 390 -13.42 -14.58 -11.86
CA GLU A 390 -13.04 -13.39 -12.65
C GLU A 390 -11.62 -12.95 -12.27
N GLN A 391 -10.87 -12.50 -13.27
CA GLN A 391 -9.40 -12.42 -13.32
C GLN A 391 -8.80 -11.26 -12.49
N PRO A 392 -7.57 -11.37 -11.96
CA PRO A 392 -6.77 -10.21 -11.59
C PRO A 392 -5.83 -9.82 -12.73
N GLU A 393 -6.06 -8.63 -13.29
CA GLU A 393 -5.08 -7.96 -14.15
C GLU A 393 -3.82 -7.59 -13.35
N ARG A 394 -2.70 -8.12 -13.86
CA ARG A 394 -1.38 -7.50 -14.04
C ARG A 394 -0.86 -6.52 -12.98
N THR A 395 0.29 -6.93 -12.44
CA THR A 395 1.35 -6.14 -11.81
C THR A 395 1.55 -4.70 -12.34
N PRO A 396 1.89 -3.71 -11.49
CA PRO A 396 1.82 -2.29 -11.83
C PRO A 396 2.99 -1.86 -12.71
N ALA A 397 2.67 -1.38 -13.91
CA ALA A 397 3.62 -0.70 -14.78
C ALA A 397 3.93 0.71 -14.25
N SER A 398 5.20 1.08 -14.40
CA SER A 398 5.80 2.39 -14.14
C SER A 398 4.94 3.56 -14.65
N LEU A 399 4.71 4.53 -13.76
CA LEU A 399 4.11 5.82 -14.04
C LEU A 399 5.10 6.69 -14.85
N ARG A 400 5.02 6.64 -16.18
CA ARG A 400 5.68 7.62 -17.06
C ARG A 400 4.67 8.66 -17.55
N PRO A 401 4.90 9.96 -17.33
CA PRO A 401 4.07 11.01 -17.91
C PRO A 401 4.45 11.18 -19.39
N SER A 402 3.60 10.72 -20.33
CA SER A 402 3.85 10.90 -21.78
C SER A 402 2.76 11.66 -22.52
N VAL A 403 1.80 12.25 -21.81
CA VAL A 403 0.74 13.08 -22.39
C VAL A 403 0.55 14.29 -21.47
N THR A 404 0.24 15.45 -22.06
CA THR A 404 -0.15 16.68 -21.34
C THR A 404 -1.08 16.34 -20.17
N MET A 405 -0.55 16.40 -18.95
CA MET A 405 -1.27 16.11 -17.73
C MET A 405 -2.19 17.29 -17.43
N ASP A 406 -3.50 17.06 -17.44
CA ASP A 406 -4.47 18.05 -16.97
C ASP A 406 -4.80 17.84 -15.48
N GLY A 407 -5.38 18.84 -14.83
CA GLY A 407 -5.63 18.81 -13.38
C GLY A 407 -6.54 17.64 -12.95
N ARG A 408 -7.50 17.25 -13.80
CA ARG A 408 -8.41 16.12 -13.52
C ARG A 408 -7.69 14.78 -13.58
N ARG A 409 -6.82 14.56 -14.57
CA ARG A 409 -6.01 13.33 -14.67
C ARG A 409 -5.02 13.22 -13.52
N LEU A 410 -4.42 14.34 -13.12
CA LEU A 410 -3.52 14.39 -11.97
C LEU A 410 -4.27 13.99 -10.68
N GLN A 411 -5.45 14.56 -10.45
CA GLN A 411 -6.28 14.21 -9.29
C GLN A 411 -6.67 12.72 -9.30
N LEU A 412 -7.12 12.18 -10.45
CA LEU A 412 -7.52 10.79 -10.58
C LEU A 412 -6.36 9.83 -10.28
N LEU A 413 -5.17 10.16 -10.78
CA LEU A 413 -3.95 9.40 -10.53
C LEU A 413 -3.61 9.36 -9.03
N LEU A 414 -3.71 10.51 -8.37
CA LEU A 414 -3.43 10.59 -6.94
C LEU A 414 -4.47 9.86 -6.11
N ASN A 415 -5.75 9.93 -6.47
CA ASN A 415 -6.80 9.17 -5.79
C ASN A 415 -6.53 7.66 -5.85
N LYS A 416 -6.02 7.15 -6.99
CA LYS A 416 -5.66 5.73 -7.18
C LYS A 416 -4.46 5.28 -6.34
N HIS A 417 -3.55 6.20 -6.03
CA HIS A 417 -2.26 5.87 -5.41
C HIS A 417 -2.05 6.43 -3.99
N LEU A 418 -3.02 7.17 -3.44
CA LEU A 418 -2.90 7.91 -2.17
C LEU A 418 -2.47 7.04 -0.97
N GLN A 419 -2.78 5.74 -0.99
CA GLN A 419 -2.36 4.77 0.04
C GLN A 419 -0.84 4.50 0.09
N ARG A 420 -0.05 5.05 -0.85
CA ARG A 420 1.42 4.89 -0.95
C ARG A 420 2.15 6.23 -0.71
N HIS A 421 1.94 6.80 0.47
CA HIS A 421 2.28 8.19 0.83
C HIS A 421 3.68 8.71 0.46
N GLU A 422 4.75 7.90 0.57
CA GLU A 422 6.12 8.37 0.34
C GLU A 422 6.46 8.50 -1.15
N ILE A 423 5.99 7.56 -1.98
CA ILE A 423 6.27 7.49 -3.43
C ILE A 423 5.49 8.58 -4.17
N VAL A 424 4.24 8.80 -3.76
CA VAL A 424 3.34 9.77 -4.39
C VAL A 424 3.85 11.20 -4.23
N ARG A 425 4.48 11.56 -3.11
CA ARG A 425 5.01 12.93 -2.88
C ARG A 425 6.16 13.28 -3.83
N ALA A 426 7.14 12.39 -3.97
CA ALA A 426 8.28 12.62 -4.86
C ALA A 426 7.81 12.71 -6.33
N GLU A 427 6.91 11.83 -6.74
CA GLU A 427 6.34 11.83 -8.10
C GLU A 427 5.51 13.09 -8.38
N VAL A 428 4.66 13.53 -7.45
CA VAL A 428 3.92 14.80 -7.57
C VAL A 428 4.86 15.98 -7.73
N CYS A 429 5.93 16.04 -6.93
CA CYS A 429 6.94 17.09 -7.04
C CYS A 429 7.57 17.12 -8.45
N THR A 430 7.93 15.94 -8.99
CA THR A 430 8.46 15.86 -10.37
C THR A 430 7.44 16.33 -11.42
N ILE A 431 6.16 15.95 -11.28
CA ILE A 431 5.10 16.37 -12.21
C ILE A 431 4.95 17.89 -12.19
N LEU A 432 4.90 18.50 -11.00
CA LEU A 432 4.79 19.95 -10.84
C LEU A 432 6.00 20.69 -11.39
N GLN A 433 7.22 20.17 -11.19
CA GLN A 433 8.45 20.78 -11.74
C GLN A 433 8.55 20.69 -13.27
N THR A 434 7.93 19.67 -13.87
CA THR A 434 7.89 19.51 -15.34
C THR A 434 6.73 20.24 -16.01
N SER A 435 5.80 20.80 -15.24
CA SER A 435 4.65 21.54 -15.76
C SER A 435 5.04 22.95 -16.18
N SER A 436 4.54 23.41 -17.34
CA SER A 436 4.72 24.78 -17.81
C SER A 436 3.99 25.81 -16.94
N ASP A 437 2.88 25.42 -16.31
CA ASP A 437 2.10 26.25 -15.38
C ASP A 437 1.62 25.39 -14.20
N PRO A 438 2.46 25.21 -13.17
CA PRO A 438 2.14 24.37 -12.02
C PRO A 438 0.97 24.92 -11.20
N SER A 439 0.84 26.24 -11.12
CA SER A 439 -0.23 26.91 -10.36
C SER A 439 -1.59 26.66 -11.01
N LYS A 440 -1.72 26.82 -12.33
CA LYS A 440 -2.97 26.51 -13.03
C LYS A 440 -3.30 25.02 -13.03
N LEU A 441 -2.30 24.16 -13.21
CA LEU A 441 -2.49 22.70 -13.19
C LEU A 441 -3.10 22.22 -11.87
N VAL A 442 -2.59 22.73 -10.74
CA VAL A 442 -3.11 22.40 -9.41
C VAL A 442 -4.49 23.02 -9.23
N LEU A 443 -4.71 24.26 -9.66
CA LEU A 443 -6.02 24.91 -9.57
C LEU A 443 -7.10 24.13 -10.33
N ASP A 444 -6.79 23.65 -11.53
CA ASP A 444 -7.68 22.80 -12.33
C ASP A 444 -8.07 21.51 -11.58
N ALA A 445 -7.11 20.92 -10.84
CA ALA A 445 -7.36 19.74 -10.01
C ALA A 445 -8.28 20.03 -8.81
N MET A 446 -8.27 21.27 -8.29
CA MET A 446 -9.06 21.64 -7.11
C MET A 446 -10.57 21.60 -7.37
N HIS A 447 -11.02 21.65 -8.63
CA HIS A 447 -12.44 21.52 -8.97
C HIS A 447 -13.07 20.20 -8.49
N GLY A 448 -12.30 19.13 -8.31
CA GLY A 448 -12.81 17.87 -7.78
C GLY A 448 -12.93 17.81 -6.25
N PHE A 449 -12.47 18.82 -5.51
CA PHE A 449 -12.51 18.83 -4.04
C PHE A 449 -13.92 18.72 -3.46
N TYR A 450 -14.90 19.31 -4.15
CA TYR A 450 -16.33 19.15 -3.89
C TYR A 450 -16.98 18.42 -5.07
N PRO A 451 -17.06 17.07 -5.05
CA PRO A 451 -17.76 16.31 -6.08
C PRO A 451 -19.24 16.75 -6.17
N PRO A 452 -19.84 16.78 -7.38
CA PRO A 452 -21.27 17.04 -7.51
C PRO A 452 -22.08 16.01 -6.72
N HIS A 453 -23.21 16.43 -6.14
CA HIS A 453 -24.07 15.61 -5.24
C HIS A 453 -24.83 14.47 -5.96
N SER A 454 -24.17 13.66 -6.78
CA SER A 454 -24.70 12.36 -7.20
C SER A 454 -24.67 11.38 -6.02
N ARG A 455 -25.58 10.40 -6.01
CA ARG A 455 -25.68 9.36 -4.96
C ARG A 455 -24.29 8.82 -4.64
N GLU A 456 -23.97 8.65 -3.35
CA GLU A 456 -22.68 8.12 -2.85
C GLU A 456 -22.27 6.79 -3.52
N GLU A 457 -23.25 6.05 -4.04
CA GLU A 457 -23.09 4.78 -4.75
C GLU A 457 -22.41 4.89 -6.13
N ASP A 458 -22.36 6.07 -6.77
CA ASP A 458 -21.72 6.28 -8.09
C ASP A 458 -20.28 6.84 -7.99
N MET A 459 -19.76 7.07 -6.78
CA MET A 459 -18.42 7.65 -6.61
C MET A 459 -17.32 6.59 -6.73
N VAL A 460 -16.42 6.78 -7.70
CA VAL A 460 -15.27 5.89 -7.93
C VAL A 460 -14.27 5.89 -6.76
N PHE A 461 -14.23 6.98 -5.97
CA PHE A 461 -13.34 7.15 -4.82
C PHE A 461 -14.07 7.81 -3.65
N ASP A 462 -13.69 7.43 -2.43
CA ASP A 462 -14.15 8.07 -1.18
C ASP A 462 -13.84 9.58 -1.18
N VAL A 463 -14.80 10.40 -0.78
CA VAL A 463 -14.69 11.87 -0.77
C VAL A 463 -13.48 12.36 0.05
N ASN A 464 -13.13 11.67 1.14
CA ASN A 464 -11.96 11.99 1.96
C ASN A 464 -10.64 11.66 1.25
N ILE A 465 -10.61 10.65 0.38
CA ILE A 465 -9.45 10.37 -0.48
C ILE A 465 -9.25 11.53 -1.46
N ILE A 466 -10.33 12.01 -2.06
CA ILE A 466 -10.30 13.14 -2.99
C ILE A 466 -9.84 14.42 -2.29
N ARG A 467 -10.36 14.71 -1.09
CA ARG A 467 -9.94 15.89 -0.32
C ARG A 467 -8.47 15.84 0.09
N ARG A 468 -8.00 14.67 0.55
CA ARG A 468 -6.59 14.47 0.93
C ARG A 468 -5.64 14.59 -0.27
N SER A 469 -6.03 14.12 -1.45
CA SER A 469 -5.20 14.27 -2.65
C SER A 469 -5.10 15.72 -3.11
N CYS A 470 -6.19 16.50 -3.02
CA CYS A 470 -6.19 17.93 -3.27
C CYS A 470 -5.32 18.71 -2.27
N ILE A 471 -5.45 18.41 -0.96
CA ILE A 471 -4.63 19.04 0.08
C ILE A 471 -3.14 18.76 -0.19
N LEU A 472 -2.80 17.52 -0.54
CA LEU A 472 -1.42 17.14 -0.87
C LEU A 472 -0.88 17.93 -2.07
N LEU A 473 -1.68 18.13 -3.12
CA LEU A 473 -1.29 18.94 -4.28
C LEU A 473 -1.01 20.39 -3.90
N LEU A 474 -1.88 21.00 -3.10
CA LEU A 474 -1.70 22.36 -2.62
C LEU A 474 -0.47 22.48 -1.72
N GLU A 475 -0.23 21.51 -0.83
CA GLU A 475 0.98 21.44 -0.01
C GLU A 475 2.26 21.36 -0.86
N GLN A 476 2.27 20.54 -1.92
CA GLN A 476 3.44 20.43 -2.79
C GLN A 476 3.67 21.71 -3.59
N LEU A 477 2.61 22.36 -4.08
CA LEU A 477 2.73 23.63 -4.79
C LEU A 477 3.24 24.75 -3.89
N MET A 478 2.74 24.81 -2.65
CA MET A 478 3.17 25.79 -1.66
C MET A 478 4.68 25.66 -1.35
N LYS A 479 5.21 24.43 -1.33
CA LYS A 479 6.65 24.17 -1.12
C LYS A 479 7.52 24.52 -2.31
N THR A 480 7.00 24.44 -3.54
CA THR A 480 7.76 24.72 -4.75
C THR A 480 7.83 26.21 -5.10
N LEU A 481 7.09 27.07 -4.39
CA LEU A 481 7.14 28.55 -4.46
C LEU A 481 7.15 29.16 -5.89
N PRO A 482 6.31 28.72 -6.83
CA PRO A 482 6.17 29.43 -8.10
C PRO A 482 5.48 30.79 -7.89
N VAL A 483 5.90 31.79 -8.66
CA VAL A 483 5.20 33.08 -8.74
C VAL A 483 3.82 32.83 -9.37
N VAL A 484 2.78 32.85 -8.55
CA VAL A 484 1.40 32.67 -9.03
C VAL A 484 1.00 33.87 -9.88
N GLU A 485 0.70 33.63 -11.16
CA GLU A 485 0.23 34.67 -12.08
C GLU A 485 -1.07 35.33 -11.59
N PRO A 486 -1.27 36.64 -11.80
CA PRO A 486 -2.47 37.34 -11.34
C PRO A 486 -3.79 36.75 -11.83
N GLN A 487 -3.81 36.22 -13.07
CA GLN A 487 -5.00 35.59 -13.65
C GLN A 487 -5.41 34.32 -12.89
N VAL A 488 -4.45 33.45 -12.61
CA VAL A 488 -4.65 32.21 -11.84
C VAL A 488 -5.08 32.54 -10.41
N ARG A 489 -4.56 33.63 -9.83
CA ARG A 489 -4.95 34.10 -8.50
C ARG A 489 -6.40 34.56 -8.43
N GLU A 490 -6.90 35.23 -9.47
CA GLU A 490 -8.30 35.66 -9.55
C GLU A 490 -9.24 34.45 -9.67
N GLU A 491 -8.88 33.45 -10.46
CA GLU A 491 -9.62 32.18 -10.55
C GLU A 491 -9.61 31.42 -9.22
N ALA A 492 -8.46 31.35 -8.54
CA ALA A 492 -8.34 30.75 -7.21
C ALA A 492 -9.19 31.49 -6.17
N MET A 493 -9.31 32.82 -6.27
CA MET A 493 -10.18 33.62 -5.41
C MET A 493 -11.67 33.27 -5.61
N LYS A 494 -12.11 33.10 -6.87
CA LYS A 494 -13.49 32.66 -7.19
C LYS A 494 -13.77 31.29 -6.58
N LEU A 495 -12.84 30.35 -6.72
CA LEU A 495 -12.95 29.01 -6.15
C LEU A 495 -12.96 29.03 -4.61
N ALA A 496 -12.13 29.87 -3.99
CA ALA A 496 -12.09 30.02 -2.53
C ALA A 496 -13.42 30.56 -1.97
N ILE A 497 -14.05 31.51 -2.66
CA ILE A 497 -15.39 32.02 -2.30
C ILE A 497 -16.44 30.90 -2.41
N GLU A 498 -16.37 30.09 -3.47
CA GLU A 498 -17.26 28.94 -3.64
C GLU A 498 -17.08 27.89 -2.53
N TRP A 499 -15.83 27.55 -2.20
CA TRP A 499 -15.51 26.61 -1.12
C TRP A 499 -16.01 27.13 0.22
N LYS A 500 -15.82 28.41 0.51
CA LYS A 500 -16.33 29.04 1.73
C LYS A 500 -17.85 28.93 1.84
N ALA A 501 -18.59 29.11 0.73
CA ALA A 501 -20.04 28.99 0.72
C ALA A 501 -20.53 27.53 0.91
N LYS A 502 -19.75 26.53 0.50
CA LYS A 502 -20.07 25.10 0.63
C LYS A 502 -19.61 24.51 1.97
N MET A 503 -18.57 25.08 2.56
CA MET A 503 -17.92 24.58 3.77
C MET A 503 -18.87 24.63 4.97
N LYS A 504 -19.04 23.49 5.64
CA LYS A 504 -19.80 23.40 6.89
C LYS A 504 -18.85 23.38 8.07
N VAL A 505 -18.87 24.44 8.89
CA VAL A 505 -18.11 24.52 10.15
C VAL A 505 -18.82 23.68 11.22
N ALA A 506 -18.58 22.37 11.19
CA ALA A 506 -19.00 21.41 12.20
C ALA A 506 -17.79 20.54 12.58
N ASP A 507 -17.81 19.96 13.79
CA ASP A 507 -16.67 19.26 14.39
C ASP A 507 -16.12 18.07 13.54
N ASP A 508 -16.92 17.53 12.61
CA ASP A 508 -16.55 16.40 11.76
C ASP A 508 -15.91 16.78 10.40
N ASN A 509 -15.83 18.07 10.03
CA ASN A 509 -15.43 18.52 8.68
C ASN A 509 -14.01 19.11 8.58
N CYS A 510 -13.08 18.65 9.41
CA CYS A 510 -11.72 19.19 9.48
C CYS A 510 -10.95 19.19 8.13
N LEU A 511 -11.24 18.26 7.22
CA LEU A 511 -10.60 18.23 5.89
C LEU A 511 -11.10 19.34 4.95
N GLU A 512 -12.35 19.79 5.10
CA GLU A 512 -12.87 20.92 4.33
C GLU A 512 -12.21 22.22 4.78
N VAL A 513 -12.10 22.41 6.10
CA VAL A 513 -11.43 23.57 6.70
C VAL A 513 -9.94 23.59 6.35
N LEU A 514 -9.25 22.45 6.49
CA LEU A 514 -7.85 22.33 6.12
C LEU A 514 -7.62 22.60 4.63
N GLY A 515 -8.45 22.04 3.75
CA GLY A 515 -8.37 22.29 2.31
C GLY A 515 -8.56 23.77 1.97
N PHE A 516 -9.56 24.42 2.56
CA PHE A 516 -9.81 25.84 2.37
C PHE A 516 -8.62 26.71 2.82
N LEU A 517 -8.11 26.50 4.03
CA LEU A 517 -6.96 27.26 4.54
C LEU A 517 -5.69 27.02 3.72
N GLN A 518 -5.47 25.77 3.28
CA GLN A 518 -4.36 25.40 2.41
C GLN A 518 -4.47 26.09 1.04
N LEU A 519 -5.67 26.21 0.46
CA LEU A 519 -5.91 26.95 -0.78
C LEU A 519 -5.54 28.42 -0.63
N LEU A 520 -6.01 29.07 0.45
CA LEU A 520 -5.70 30.48 0.71
C LEU A 520 -4.21 30.72 0.88
N ALA A 521 -3.51 29.85 1.61
CA ALA A 521 -2.08 29.96 1.84
C ALA A 521 -1.28 29.77 0.55
N THR A 522 -1.66 28.78 -0.27
CA THR A 522 -0.93 28.43 -1.49
C THR A 522 -1.01 29.53 -2.56
N TYR A 523 -2.17 30.19 -2.69
CA TYR A 523 -2.38 31.25 -3.69
C TYR A 523 -2.27 32.68 -3.14
N GLY A 524 -1.96 32.84 -1.85
CA GLY A 524 -1.78 34.14 -1.21
C GLY A 524 -3.07 34.98 -1.18
N LEU A 525 -4.19 34.36 -0.77
CA LEU A 525 -5.53 34.95 -0.84
C LEU A 525 -6.05 35.48 0.51
N SER A 526 -5.25 35.47 1.57
CA SER A 526 -5.69 35.80 2.94
C SER A 526 -6.28 37.20 3.07
N SER A 527 -5.80 38.19 2.31
CA SER A 527 -6.28 39.57 2.34
C SER A 527 -7.74 39.74 1.92
N GLY A 528 -8.33 38.75 1.24
CA GLY A 528 -9.73 38.77 0.79
C GLY A 528 -10.73 38.26 1.82
N PHE A 529 -10.28 37.84 3.02
CA PHE A 529 -11.11 37.20 4.04
C PHE A 529 -10.94 37.88 5.40
N ASN A 530 -11.92 37.72 6.29
CA ASN A 530 -11.88 38.28 7.63
C ASN A 530 -10.86 37.52 8.50
N GLU A 531 -9.96 38.26 9.15
CA GLU A 531 -8.87 37.70 9.94
C GLU A 531 -9.35 36.90 11.17
N ASP A 532 -10.38 37.39 11.88
CA ASP A 532 -10.96 36.70 13.05
C ASP A 532 -11.61 35.36 12.65
N GLU A 533 -12.27 35.34 11.49
CA GLU A 533 -12.86 34.14 10.91
C GLU A 533 -11.78 33.12 10.54
N LEU A 534 -10.69 33.57 9.90
CA LEU A 534 -9.55 32.71 9.60
C LEU A 534 -8.87 32.18 10.88
N CYS A 535 -8.78 32.99 11.94
CA CYS A 535 -8.28 32.54 13.25
C CYS A 535 -9.17 31.43 13.82
N SER A 536 -10.49 31.58 13.74
CA SER A 536 -11.44 30.57 14.23
C SER A 536 -11.33 29.25 13.45
N LEU A 537 -11.15 29.32 12.14
CA LEU A 537 -10.93 28.15 11.28
C LEU A 537 -9.56 27.49 11.54
N LEU A 538 -8.52 28.28 11.86
CA LEU A 538 -7.23 27.73 12.25
C LEU A 538 -7.29 26.99 13.59
N ALA A 539 -8.13 27.46 14.53
CA ALA A 539 -8.33 26.79 15.81
C ALA A 539 -8.98 25.41 15.66
N THR A 540 -9.83 25.18 14.65
CA THR A 540 -10.44 23.86 14.42
C THR A 540 -9.46 22.84 13.82
N ILE A 541 -8.35 23.30 13.23
CA ILE A 541 -7.31 22.43 12.66
C ILE A 541 -6.02 22.40 13.48
N ASP A 542 -6.04 22.88 14.72
CA ASP A 542 -4.93 22.84 15.71
C ASP A 542 -4.16 21.50 15.67
N GLN A 543 -4.90 20.39 15.61
CA GLN A 543 -4.37 19.04 15.71
C GLN A 543 -3.59 18.58 14.45
N TYR A 544 -3.63 19.35 13.36
CA TYR A 544 -2.95 19.02 12.11
C TYR A 544 -1.52 19.56 12.08
N ARG A 545 -0.58 18.71 11.66
CA ARG A 545 0.86 19.05 11.55
C ARG A 545 1.14 20.30 10.72
N GLN A 546 0.25 20.64 9.78
CA GLN A 546 0.37 21.75 8.84
C GLN A 546 -0.03 23.11 9.44
N ALA A 547 -0.73 23.13 10.58
CA ALA A 547 -1.29 24.37 11.14
C ALA A 547 -0.23 25.49 11.38
N PRO A 548 0.97 25.22 11.94
CA PRO A 548 1.97 26.28 12.15
C PRO A 548 2.50 26.93 10.86
N GLU A 549 2.61 26.14 9.77
CA GLU A 549 3.09 26.62 8.47
C GLU A 549 2.02 27.44 7.74
N LEU A 550 0.75 27.06 7.90
CA LEU A 550 -0.41 27.81 7.41
C LEU A 550 -0.57 29.15 8.14
N CYS A 551 -0.46 29.19 9.48
CA CYS A 551 -0.52 30.44 10.24
C CYS A 551 0.51 31.45 9.76
N ARG A 552 1.76 31.00 9.55
CA ARG A 552 2.86 31.84 9.07
C ARG A 552 2.58 32.41 7.67
N THR A 553 2.04 31.59 6.78
CA THR A 553 1.84 31.97 5.37
C THR A 553 0.61 32.85 5.18
N LEU A 554 -0.44 32.63 5.96
CA LEU A 554 -1.64 33.46 5.94
C LEU A 554 -1.42 34.83 6.61
N GLY A 555 -0.31 35.01 7.32
CA GLY A 555 0.02 36.26 8.01
C GLY A 555 -0.74 36.47 9.32
N ILE A 556 -1.28 35.40 9.89
CA ILE A 556 -2.12 35.44 11.09
C ILE A 556 -1.26 35.16 12.31
N ILE A 557 -1.25 36.08 13.26
CA ILE A 557 -0.61 35.88 14.56
C ILE A 557 -1.50 34.94 15.37
N TYR A 558 -1.29 33.64 15.21
CA TYR A 558 -1.96 32.63 16.00
C TYR A 558 -1.52 32.73 17.46
N LYS A 559 -2.35 33.34 18.31
CA LYS A 559 -2.29 33.11 19.75
C LYS A 559 -2.91 31.75 19.99
N ALA A 560 -2.07 30.75 20.19
CA ALA A 560 -2.55 29.45 20.67
C ALA A 560 -3.46 29.69 21.89
N PRO A 561 -4.62 29.03 22.00
CA PRO A 561 -5.35 29.02 23.25
C PRO A 561 -4.36 28.53 24.32
N ASP A 562 -4.17 29.32 25.38
CA ASP A 562 -3.13 29.15 26.41
C ASP A 562 -3.04 27.68 26.89
N ASN A 563 -2.22 26.89 26.20
CA ASN A 563 -1.77 25.57 26.56
C ASN A 563 -0.36 25.44 25.98
N HIS A 564 0.62 25.48 26.88
CA HIS A 564 2.07 25.45 26.67
C HIS A 564 2.75 26.81 26.42
N SER A 565 2.92 27.56 27.51
CA SER A 565 4.02 28.50 27.68
C SER A 565 5.36 27.77 27.72
N PHE A 566 6.03 27.63 26.58
CA PHE A 566 7.48 27.45 26.54
C PHE A 566 8.13 28.80 26.28
N SER A 567 8.55 29.45 27.37
CA SER A 567 9.42 30.62 27.35
C SER A 567 10.81 30.23 26.81
N LEU A 568 11.15 30.65 25.58
CA LEU A 568 12.53 30.65 25.09
C LEU A 568 13.11 32.04 25.35
N SER A 569 13.97 32.12 26.37
CA SER A 569 14.78 33.28 26.68
C SER A 569 15.78 33.57 25.57
N HIS A 570 15.85 34.85 25.18
CA HIS A 570 16.84 35.40 24.28
C HIS A 570 18.28 35.15 24.75
N THR A 571 19.10 34.55 23.90
CA THR A 571 20.56 34.69 23.95
C THR A 571 20.97 35.91 23.14
N GLN A 572 21.40 36.96 23.84
CA GLN A 572 22.14 38.08 23.25
C GLN A 572 23.52 37.58 22.78
N THR A 573 23.86 37.87 21.53
CA THR A 573 25.23 37.82 21.01
C THR A 573 26.00 39.06 21.49
N PRO A 574 27.23 38.91 22.02
CA PRO A 574 28.09 40.06 22.32
C PRO A 574 28.91 40.47 21.08
N ASN A 575 29.07 41.79 20.92
CA ASN A 575 30.19 42.40 20.22
C ASN A 575 31.42 42.42 21.13
#